data_AF-A0A961HY13-F1
#
_entry.id   AF-A0A961HY13-F1
#
_cell.length_a   1.000
_cell.length_b   1.000
_cell.length_c   1.000
_cell.angle_alpha   90.00
_cell.angle_beta   90.00
_cell.angle_gamma   90.00
#
_symmetry.space_group_name_H-M   'P 1'
#
loop_
_entity.id
_entity.type
_entity.pdbx_description
1 polymer ?
#
loop_
_entity_poly.entity_id
_entity_poly.type
_entity_poly.pdbx_seq_one_letter_code
_entity_poly.pdbx_strand_id
1 'polypeptide(L)'
;EAVEGAPIADPDLRRVVDHERAGNLHSPFQDDGQRLSYRDAVERDLDAVQIDRLRDGDVDVLKTQIEDRLDRLYAAKTYLQSDAATANSEATRAVVEEIADREFELHRADLVDGETKRGETH
;
A
#
# COMPACT_ATOMS: atom_id res chain seq x y z
N GLU A 1 -1.83 -21.12 -2.11
CA GLU A 1 -3.12 -20.48 -2.43
C GLU A 1 -2.87 -19.02 -2.68
N ALA A 2 -3.22 -18.52 -3.87
CA ALA A 2 -3.09 -17.11 -4.20
C ALA A 2 -4.28 -16.38 -3.58
N VAL A 3 -4.03 -15.53 -2.59
CA VAL A 3 -5.03 -14.60 -2.08
C VAL A 3 -5.39 -13.64 -3.21
N GLU A 4 -6.51 -13.91 -3.88
CA GLU A 4 -7.13 -13.03 -4.86
C GLU A 4 -7.55 -11.74 -4.14
N GLY A 5 -6.61 -10.79 -4.04
CA GLY A 5 -6.93 -9.39 -3.77
C GLY A 5 -7.80 -8.87 -4.91
N ALA A 6 -8.85 -8.14 -4.54
CA ALA A 6 -9.76 -7.48 -5.48
C ALA A 6 -8.99 -6.77 -6.61
N PRO A 7 -9.57 -6.70 -7.83
CA PRO A 7 -8.84 -6.20 -8.99
C PRO A 7 -8.55 -4.70 -8.82
N ILE A 8 -7.31 -4.39 -8.43
CA ILE A 8 -6.73 -3.08 -8.67
C ILE A 8 -6.84 -2.85 -10.18
N ALA A 9 -7.59 -1.82 -10.59
CA ALA A 9 -7.91 -1.56 -11.99
C ALA A 9 -6.64 -1.30 -12.83
N ASP A 10 -5.68 -0.59 -12.24
CA ASP A 10 -4.43 -0.24 -12.88
C ASP A 10 -3.32 -1.28 -12.67
N PRO A 11 -2.71 -1.79 -13.74
CA PRO A 11 -1.65 -2.79 -13.65
C PRO A 11 -0.38 -2.25 -12.98
N ASP A 12 -0.10 -0.95 -13.12
CA ASP A 12 1.05 -0.30 -12.48
C ASP A 12 0.87 -0.16 -10.97
N LEU A 13 -0.34 0.22 -10.51
CA LEU A 13 -0.66 0.20 -9.08
C LEU A 13 -0.57 -1.21 -8.51
N ARG A 14 -1.14 -2.20 -9.22
CA ARG A 14 -1.12 -3.59 -8.79
C ARG A 14 0.31 -4.12 -8.61
N ARG A 15 1.21 -3.82 -9.56
CA ARG A 15 2.61 -4.25 -9.49
C ARG A 15 3.29 -3.70 -8.23
N VAL A 16 3.12 -2.41 -7.97
CA VAL A 16 3.73 -1.74 -6.81
C VAL A 16 3.23 -2.35 -5.50
N VAL A 17 1.91 -2.51 -5.38
CA VAL A 17 1.29 -3.11 -4.19
C VAL A 17 1.75 -4.55 -3.97
N ASP A 18 1.80 -5.37 -5.03
CA ASP A 18 2.24 -6.77 -4.93
C ASP A 18 3.72 -6.87 -4.49
N HIS A 19 4.57 -5.96 -4.99
CA HIS A 19 5.98 -5.87 -4.59
C HIS A 19 6.15 -5.50 -3.11
N GLU A 20 5.37 -4.53 -2.62
CA GLU A 20 5.37 -4.12 -1.21
C GLU A 20 4.84 -5.23 -0.31
N ARG A 21 3.74 -5.90 -0.71
CA ARG A 21 3.16 -7.04 -0.01
C ARG A 21 4.13 -8.22 0.07
N ALA A 22 4.98 -8.41 -0.94
CA ALA A 22 6.04 -9.42 -0.91
C ALA A 22 7.15 -9.11 0.12
N GLY A 23 7.10 -7.97 0.80
CA GLY A 23 8.07 -7.58 1.83
C GLY A 23 9.44 -7.20 1.25
N ASN A 24 9.49 -6.78 -0.02
CA ASN A 24 10.74 -6.36 -0.62
C ASN A 24 11.19 -5.02 -0.04
N LEU A 25 12.41 -5.01 0.51
CA LEU A 25 13.04 -3.79 1.06
C LEU A 25 13.56 -2.83 -0.02
N HIS A 26 13.58 -3.28 -1.28
CA HIS A 26 14.03 -2.49 -2.41
C HIS A 26 12.88 -1.69 -3.01
N SER A 27 13.20 -0.56 -3.64
CA SER A 27 12.21 0.24 -4.37
C SER A 27 11.51 -0.61 -5.44
N PRO A 28 10.18 -0.49 -5.61
CA PRO A 28 9.43 -1.22 -6.64
C PRO A 28 9.75 -0.75 -8.07
N PHE A 29 10.50 0.36 -8.20
CA PHE A 29 10.88 0.94 -9.48
C PHE A 29 12.30 0.55 -9.88
N GLN A 30 12.45 0.09 -11.12
CA GLN A 30 13.77 -0.16 -11.71
C GLN A 30 14.46 1.15 -12.10
N ASP A 31 13.69 2.13 -12.59
CA ASP A 31 14.18 3.41 -13.12
C ASP A 31 13.16 4.55 -12.87
N ASP A 32 13.61 5.80 -13.02
CA ASP A 32 12.75 6.98 -12.88
C ASP A 32 11.55 6.97 -13.85
N GLY A 33 11.68 6.37 -15.04
CA GLY A 33 10.56 6.26 -15.99
C GLY A 33 9.40 5.40 -15.47
N GLN A 34 9.71 4.36 -14.70
CA GLN A 34 8.70 3.48 -14.10
C GLN A 34 8.02 4.18 -12.92
N ARG A 35 8.78 4.96 -12.17
CA ARG A 35 8.26 5.84 -11.11
C ARG A 35 7.30 6.89 -11.66
N LEU A 36 7.65 7.54 -12.77
CA LEU A 36 6.80 8.52 -13.43
C LEU A 36 5.52 7.90 -14.00
N SER A 37 5.61 6.72 -14.61
CA SER A 37 4.45 6.00 -15.14
C SER A 37 3.48 5.60 -14.03
N TYR A 38 3.99 5.15 -12.88
CA TYR A 38 3.18 4.88 -11.71
C TYR A 38 2.48 6.12 -11.17
N ARG A 39 3.20 7.25 -11.08
CA ARG A 39 2.58 8.52 -10.66
C ARG A 39 1.49 8.96 -11.61
N ASP A 40 1.72 8.89 -12.92
CA ASP A 40 0.70 9.19 -13.93
C ASP A 40 -0.53 8.32 -13.75
N ALA A 41 -0.36 7.01 -13.51
CA ALA A 41 -1.47 6.10 -13.25
C ALA A 41 -2.26 6.47 -11.98
N VAL A 42 -1.58 6.81 -10.89
CA VAL A 42 -2.23 7.27 -9.65
C VAL A 42 -2.98 8.58 -9.87
N GLU A 43 -2.33 9.56 -10.50
CA GLU A 43 -2.86 10.91 -10.75
C GLU A 43 -3.94 10.93 -11.85
N ARG A 44 -4.05 9.90 -12.68
CA ARG A 44 -5.00 9.80 -13.81
C ARG A 44 -6.46 9.89 -13.37
N ASP A 45 -6.79 9.24 -12.27
CA ASP A 45 -8.14 9.14 -11.72
C ASP A 45 -8.34 10.05 -10.49
N LEU A 46 -7.34 10.87 -10.15
CA LEU A 46 -7.35 11.81 -9.03
C LEU A 46 -7.35 13.26 -9.53
N ASP A 47 -8.27 14.07 -9.03
CA ASP A 47 -8.24 15.51 -9.24
C ASP A 47 -7.11 16.17 -8.42
N ALA A 48 -6.70 17.38 -8.80
CA ALA A 48 -5.64 18.14 -8.10
C ALA A 48 -5.88 18.26 -6.57
N VAL A 49 -7.14 18.35 -6.14
CA VAL A 49 -7.50 18.39 -4.71
C VAL A 49 -7.26 17.03 -4.04
N GLN A 50 -7.55 15.93 -4.72
CA GLN A 50 -7.32 14.59 -4.19
C GLN A 50 -5.83 14.26 -4.17
N ILE A 51 -5.06 14.74 -5.15
CA ILE A 51 -3.60 14.63 -5.17
C ILE A 51 -2.98 15.37 -3.99
N ASP A 52 -3.45 16.58 -3.68
CA ASP A 52 -2.93 17.33 -2.53
C ASP A 52 -3.23 16.63 -1.20
N ARG A 53 -4.44 16.07 -1.05
CA ARG A 53 -4.80 15.23 0.09
C ARG A 53 -3.95 13.97 0.19
N LEU A 54 -3.69 13.30 -0.93
CA LEU A 54 -2.78 12.14 -0.95
C LEU A 54 -1.39 12.52 -0.46
N ARG A 55 -0.89 13.70 -0.85
CA ARG A 55 0.41 14.25 -0.41
C ARG A 55 0.43 14.59 1.09
N ASP A 56 -0.72 14.88 1.68
CA ASP A 56 -0.91 15.07 3.12
C ASP A 56 -1.04 13.75 3.90
N GLY A 57 -1.13 12.60 3.19
CA GLY A 57 -1.25 11.27 3.78
C GLY A 57 -2.67 10.72 3.80
N ASP A 58 -3.64 11.39 3.18
CA ASP A 58 -5.01 10.90 3.04
C ASP A 58 -5.08 9.79 1.98
N VAL A 59 -5.06 8.54 2.45
CA VAL A 59 -5.14 7.35 1.59
C VAL A 59 -6.58 7.00 1.17
N ASP A 60 -7.59 7.65 1.75
CA ASP A 60 -8.99 7.40 1.40
C ASP A 60 -9.35 7.95 0.02
N VAL A 61 -8.51 8.79 -0.57
CA VAL A 61 -8.65 9.22 -1.97
C VAL A 61 -8.47 8.06 -2.95
N LEU A 62 -7.69 7.02 -2.58
CA LEU A 62 -7.43 5.84 -3.41
C LEU A 62 -8.51 4.74 -3.26
N LYS A 63 -9.53 4.94 -2.40
CA LYS A 63 -10.57 3.93 -2.13
C LYS A 63 -11.38 3.49 -3.33
N THR A 64 -11.43 4.31 -4.38
CA THR A 64 -12.13 4.00 -5.62
C THR A 64 -11.33 3.04 -6.51
N GLN A 65 -10.00 3.07 -6.42
CA GLN A 65 -9.09 2.24 -7.23
C GLN A 65 -8.68 0.96 -6.49
N ILE A 66 -8.58 1.04 -5.16
CA ILE A 66 -8.11 -0.04 -4.28
C ILE A 66 -9.08 -0.16 -3.10
N GLU A 67 -9.78 -1.30 -3.03
CA GLU A 67 -10.74 -1.57 -1.97
C GLU A 67 -10.03 -1.84 -0.63
N ASP A 68 -8.97 -2.65 -0.67
CA ASP A 68 -8.22 -3.02 0.51
C ASP A 68 -7.44 -1.83 1.09
N ARG A 69 -7.53 -1.65 2.41
CA ARG A 69 -6.91 -0.51 3.08
C ARG A 69 -5.40 -0.64 3.17
N LEU A 70 -4.86 -1.84 3.36
CA LEU A 70 -3.42 -2.05 3.41
C LEU A 70 -2.81 -1.82 2.02
N ASP A 71 -3.45 -2.32 0.97
CA ASP A 71 -3.04 -2.08 -0.41
C ASP A 71 -3.06 -0.56 -0.75
N ARG A 72 -4.07 0.18 -0.25
CA ARG A 72 -4.11 1.66 -0.37
C ARG A 72 -2.94 2.34 0.31
N LEU A 73 -2.62 1.91 1.52
CA LEU A 73 -1.51 2.45 2.29
C LEU A 73 -0.17 2.21 1.58
N TYR A 74 0.06 1.01 1.03
CA TYR A 74 1.25 0.74 0.23
C TYR A 74 1.35 1.63 -1.01
N ALA A 75 0.26 1.77 -1.77
CA ALA A 75 0.24 2.64 -2.93
C ALA A 75 0.55 4.11 -2.56
N ALA A 76 -0.08 4.62 -1.50
CA ALA A 76 0.16 5.97 -1.00
C ALA A 76 1.60 6.15 -0.51
N LYS A 77 2.14 5.20 0.28
CA LYS A 77 3.54 5.20 0.72
C LYS A 77 4.48 5.32 -0.46
N THR A 78 4.33 4.46 -1.46
CA THR A 78 5.21 4.47 -2.64
C THR A 78 5.08 5.78 -3.41
N TYR A 79 3.86 6.31 -3.56
CA TYR A 79 3.64 7.61 -4.20
C TYR A 79 4.34 8.75 -3.46
N LEU A 80 4.22 8.81 -2.13
CA LEU A 80 4.86 9.81 -1.30
C LEU A 80 6.39 9.69 -1.29
N GLN A 81 6.92 8.46 -1.26
CA GLN A 81 8.37 8.20 -1.30
C GLN A 81 8.96 8.42 -2.70
N SER A 82 8.13 8.41 -3.74
CA SER A 82 8.56 8.69 -5.11
C SER A 82 8.96 10.15 -5.33
N ASP A 83 8.46 11.06 -4.51
CA ASP A 83 8.73 12.50 -4.61
C ASP A 83 9.59 12.96 -3.42
N ALA A 84 10.72 13.59 -3.72
CA ALA A 84 11.68 14.00 -2.69
C ALA A 84 11.09 15.01 -1.69
N ALA A 85 10.09 15.80 -2.10
CA ALA A 85 9.45 16.78 -1.22
C ALA A 85 8.53 16.12 -0.20
N THR A 86 7.88 15.00 -0.55
CA THR A 86 6.99 14.27 0.37
C THR A 86 7.68 13.11 1.08
N ALA A 87 8.78 12.58 0.54
CA ALA A 87 9.46 11.41 1.08
C ALA A 87 9.92 11.56 2.55
N ASN A 88 10.22 12.78 3.00
CA ASN A 88 10.64 13.08 4.37
C ASN A 88 9.54 13.77 5.20
N SER A 89 8.32 13.87 4.68
CA SER A 89 7.21 14.54 5.36
C SER A 89 6.59 13.66 6.45
N GLU A 90 5.90 14.32 7.40
CA GLU A 90 5.14 13.63 8.45
C GLU A 90 4.07 12.71 7.86
N ALA A 91 3.45 13.11 6.74
CA ALA A 91 2.51 12.28 5.98
C ALA A 91 3.07 10.89 5.64
N THR A 92 4.28 10.83 5.09
CA THR A 92 4.94 9.54 4.75
C THR A 92 5.19 8.71 5.99
N ARG A 93 5.62 9.34 7.09
CA ARG A 93 5.86 8.64 8.35
C ARG A 93 4.57 8.08 8.95
N ALA A 94 3.49 8.85 8.93
CA ALA A 94 2.18 8.42 9.41
C ALA A 94 1.64 7.23 8.60
N VAL A 95 1.76 7.27 7.27
CA VAL A 95 1.35 6.15 6.41
C VAL A 95 2.18 4.90 6.70
N VAL A 96 3.50 5.02 6.84
CA VAL A 96 4.37 3.88 7.17
C VAL A 96 4.05 3.29 8.54
N GLU A 97 3.76 4.13 9.54
CA GLU A 97 3.33 3.68 10.87
C GLU A 97 1.99 2.93 10.79
N GLU A 98 1.00 3.47 10.07
CA GLU A 98 -0.30 2.81 9.90
C GLU A 98 -0.17 1.46 9.15
N ILE A 99 0.73 1.34 8.18
CA ILE A 99 1.06 0.06 7.54
C ILE A 99 1.55 -0.93 8.59
N ALA A 100 2.54 -0.54 9.41
CA ALA A 100 3.13 -1.42 10.40
C ALA A 100 2.09 -1.88 11.44
N ASP A 101 1.24 -0.98 11.93
CA ASP A 101 0.13 -1.33 12.82
C ASP A 101 -0.83 -2.31 12.15
N ARG A 102 -1.19 -2.07 10.88
CA ARG A 102 -2.15 -2.93 10.17
C ARG A 102 -1.58 -4.31 9.85
N GLU A 103 -0.32 -4.40 9.43
CA GLU A 103 0.38 -5.67 9.25
C GLU A 103 0.48 -6.44 10.56
N PHE A 104 0.74 -5.74 11.67
CA PHE A 104 0.78 -6.36 12.99
C PHE A 104 -0.58 -6.89 13.44
N GLU A 105 -1.67 -6.17 13.17
CA GLU A 105 -3.04 -6.65 13.42
C GLU A 105 -3.36 -7.91 12.61
N LEU A 106 -3.01 -7.93 11.32
CA LEU A 106 -3.23 -9.09 10.44
C LEU A 106 -2.42 -10.30 10.91
N HIS A 107 -1.15 -10.11 11.26
CA HIS A 107 -0.30 -11.18 11.77
C HIS A 107 -0.80 -11.71 13.12
N ARG A 108 -1.33 -10.83 13.98
CA ARG A 108 -1.95 -11.24 15.25
C ARG A 108 -3.23 -12.06 15.01
N ALA A 109 -4.06 -11.66 14.06
CA ALA A 109 -5.30 -12.39 13.74
C ALA A 109 -5.01 -13.82 13.22
N ASP A 110 -3.98 -13.99 12.39
CA ASP A 110 -3.54 -15.29 11.87
C ASP A 110 -3.05 -16.22 13.01
N LEU A 111 -2.28 -15.69 13.95
CA LEU A 111 -1.80 -16.44 15.12
C LEU A 111 -2.94 -16.90 16.05
N VAL A 112 -3.97 -16.07 16.26
CA VAL A 112 -5.11 -16.39 17.14
C VAL A 112 -6.05 -17.43 16.52
N ASP A 113 -6.23 -17.47 15.19
CA ASP A 113 -7.00 -18.54 14.53
C ASP A 113 -6.30 -19.91 14.67
N GLY A 114 -4.96 -19.92 14.66
CA GLY A 114 -4.14 -21.11 14.85
C GLY A 114 -4.22 -21.76 16.24
N GLU A 115 -4.53 -20.98 17.29
CA GLU A 115 -4.62 -21.51 18.67
C GLU A 115 -5.92 -22.29 18.93
N THR A 116 -6.96 -22.10 18.13
CA THR A 116 -8.24 -22.84 18.29
C THR A 116 -8.21 -24.26 17.72
N LYS A 117 -7.19 -24.61 16.91
CA LYS A 117 -7.05 -25.95 16.29
C LYS A 117 -5.96 -26.85 16.88
N ARG A 118 -5.27 -26.41 17.94
CA ARG A 118 -4.26 -27.24 18.64
C ARG A 118 -4.71 -27.61 20.06
N GLY A 119 -5.98 -27.98 20.21
CA GLY A 119 -6.41 -28.89 21.27
C GLY A 119 -6.34 -30.32 20.75
N GLU A 120 -5.80 -31.24 21.54
CA GLU A 120 -5.69 -32.69 21.25
C GLU A 120 -4.61 -33.11 20.24
N THR A 121 -3.36 -33.08 20.72
CA THR A 121 -2.44 -34.19 20.41
C THR A 121 -2.52 -35.20 21.56
N HIS A 122 -2.89 -36.41 21.16
CA HIS A 122 -3.28 -37.58 21.93
C HIS A 122 -2.10 -38.30 22.64
#